data_AF-A0A8T4VLK8-F1
#
_entry.id   AF-A0A8T4VLK8-F1
#
_cell.length_a   1.000
_cell.length_b   1.000
_cell.length_c   1.000
_cell.angle_alpha   90.00
_cell.angle_beta   90.00
_cell.angle_gamma   90.00
#
_symmetry.space_group_name_H-M   'P 1'
#
loop_
_entity.id
_entity.type
_entity.pdbx_description
1 polymer ?
#
loop_
_entity_poly.entity_id
_entity_poly.type
_entity_poly.pdbx_seq_one_letter_code
_entity_poly.pdbx_strand_id
1 'polypeptide(L)'
;MDEATRIQKDLDMFKDNLKKLQSQNPAALQQQQIKMAVDYYNDARYYFEKKDYFTAFGCINYGHGLLDSLFKFTVDPNQKL
;
A
#
# COMPACT_ATOMS: atom_id res chain seq x y z
N MET A 1 13.54 -13.31 8.17
CA MET A 1 12.13 -12.93 8.37
C MET A 1 11.33 -13.89 7.52
N ASP A 2 10.35 -14.57 8.09
CA ASP A 2 9.44 -15.41 7.31
C ASP A 2 8.47 -14.55 6.47
N GLU A 3 7.79 -15.19 5.53
CA GLU A 3 6.87 -14.56 4.59
C GLU A 3 5.74 -13.84 5.34
N ALA A 4 5.19 -14.48 6.37
CA ALA A 4 4.07 -13.91 7.13
C ALA A 4 4.47 -12.61 7.85
N THR A 5 5.61 -12.62 8.53
CA THR A 5 6.17 -11.46 9.23
C THR A 5 6.49 -10.34 8.25
N ARG A 6 6.99 -10.68 7.05
CA ARG A 6 7.28 -9.69 6.01
C ARG A 6 6.01 -9.02 5.51
N ILE A 7 5.01 -9.80 5.12
CA ILE A 7 3.74 -9.27 4.59
C ILE A 7 3.02 -8.44 5.64
N GLN A 8 3.00 -8.87 6.91
CA GLN A 8 2.40 -8.09 7.99
C GLN A 8 3.04 -6.71 8.13
N LYS A 9 4.39 -6.64 8.08
CA LYS A 9 5.10 -5.35 8.09
C LYS A 9 4.76 -4.48 6.88
N ASP A 10 4.66 -5.07 5.69
CA ASP A 10 4.31 -4.33 4.48
C ASP A 10 2.86 -3.81 4.53
N LEU A 11 1.92 -4.57 5.13
CA LEU A 11 0.54 -4.13 5.39
C LEU A 11 0.49 -2.94 6.36
N ASP A 12 1.25 -3.01 7.46
CA ASP A 12 1.31 -1.93 8.44
C ASP A 12 1.92 -0.66 7.84
N MET A 13 3.01 -0.82 7.07
CA MET A 13 3.67 0.27 6.34
C MET A 13 2.72 0.94 5.34
N PHE A 14 1.94 0.16 4.58
CA PHE A 14 0.96 0.69 3.64
C PHE A 14 -0.07 1.57 4.36
N LYS A 15 -0.59 1.08 5.49
CA LYS A 15 -1.59 1.80 6.29
C LYS A 15 -1.04 3.11 6.84
N ASP A 16 0.20 3.12 7.32
CA ASP A 16 0.83 4.33 7.84
C ASP A 16 1.14 5.35 6.74
N ASN A 17 1.58 4.88 5.57
CA ASN A 17 1.84 5.75 4.43
C ASN A 17 0.55 6.33 3.84
N LEU A 18 -0.55 5.56 3.82
CA LEU A 18 -1.86 6.07 3.43
C LEU A 18 -2.35 7.18 4.38
N LYS A 19 -2.13 7.05 5.70
CA LYS A 19 -2.46 8.11 6.67
C LYS A 19 -1.62 9.37 6.46
N LYS A 20 -0.32 9.20 6.16
CA LYS A 20 0.55 10.33 5.82
C LYS A 20 0.04 11.05 4.58
N LEU A 21 -0.34 10.30 3.53
CA LEU A 21 -0.92 10.89 2.31
C LEU A 21 -2.22 11.63 2.62
N GLN A 22 -3.12 11.03 3.40
CA GLN A 22 -4.35 11.68 3.83
C GLN A 22 -4.10 12.99 4.56
N SER A 23 -3.03 13.07 5.36
CA SER A 23 -2.69 14.26 6.13
C SER A 23 -2.04 15.35 5.26
N GLN A 24 -1.19 14.96 4.30
CA GLN A 24 -0.44 15.90 3.45
C GLN A 24 -1.22 16.35 2.21
N ASN A 25 -2.00 15.46 1.61
CA ASN A 25 -2.78 15.70 0.40
C ASN A 25 -4.11 14.90 0.42
N PRO A 26 -5.12 15.34 1.20
CA PRO A 26 -6.42 14.67 1.28
C PRO A 26 -7.11 14.50 -0.08
N ALA A 27 -6.89 15.43 -1.02
CA ALA A 27 -7.48 15.38 -2.36
C ALA A 27 -6.97 14.18 -3.18
N ALA A 28 -5.75 13.70 -2.90
CA ALA A 28 -5.19 12.52 -3.57
C ALA A 28 -6.03 11.25 -3.32
N LEU A 29 -6.76 11.17 -2.20
CA LEU A 29 -7.61 10.02 -1.89
C LEU A 29 -8.76 9.79 -2.88
N GLN A 30 -9.13 10.83 -3.65
CA GLN A 30 -10.16 10.71 -4.69
C GLN A 30 -9.61 10.13 -6.00
N GLN A 31 -8.29 10.09 -6.17
CA GLN A 31 -7.65 9.56 -7.37
C GLN A 31 -7.89 8.05 -7.49
N GLN A 32 -8.16 7.60 -8.71
CA GLN A 32 -8.47 6.19 -8.98
C GLN A 32 -7.31 5.26 -8.57
N GLN A 33 -6.08 5.73 -8.72
CA GLN A 33 -4.87 5.02 -8.35
C GLN A 33 -4.78 4.76 -6.83
N ILE A 34 -5.26 5.69 -5.98
CA ILE A 34 -5.35 5.44 -4.53
C ILE A 34 -6.43 4.43 -4.21
N LYS A 35 -7.59 4.55 -4.85
CA LYS A 35 -8.68 3.58 -4.65
C LYS A 35 -8.20 2.17 -4.99
N MET A 36 -7.54 2.02 -6.14
CA MET A 36 -6.90 0.76 -6.52
C MET A 36 -5.83 0.29 -5.52
N ALA A 37 -4.96 1.19 -5.03
CA ALA A 37 -3.95 0.82 -4.04
C ALA A 37 -4.60 0.26 -2.75
N VAL A 38 -5.70 0.88 -2.31
CA VAL A 38 -6.50 0.41 -1.16
C VAL A 38 -7.18 -0.92 -1.45
N ASP A 39 -7.70 -1.14 -2.66
CA ASP A 39 -8.28 -2.42 -3.07
C ASP A 39 -7.23 -3.54 -2.99
N TYR A 40 -6.03 -3.32 -3.53
CA TYR A 40 -4.91 -4.26 -3.44
C TYR A 40 -4.43 -4.51 -2.00
N TYR A 41 -4.48 -3.49 -1.13
CA TYR A 41 -4.23 -3.67 0.29
C TYR A 41 -5.28 -4.58 0.95
N ASN A 42 -6.56 -4.41 0.62
CA ASN A 42 -7.64 -5.25 1.12
C ASN A 42 -7.52 -6.69 0.62
N ASP A 43 -7.16 -6.88 -0.65
CA ASP A 43 -6.87 -8.21 -1.22
C ASP A 43 -5.69 -8.86 -0.51
N ALA A 44 -4.61 -8.11 -0.28
CA ALA A 44 -3.45 -8.61 0.45
C ALA A 44 -3.83 -9.10 1.85
N ARG A 45 -4.65 -8.34 2.58
CA ARG A 45 -5.18 -8.77 3.89
C ARG A 45 -6.01 -10.04 3.79
N TYR A 46 -6.90 -10.11 2.80
CA TYR A 46 -7.74 -11.28 2.58
C TYR A 46 -6.90 -12.54 2.33
N TYR A 47 -5.94 -12.49 1.41
CA TYR A 47 -5.07 -13.64 1.11
C TYR A 47 -4.13 -13.99 2.26
N PHE A 48 -3.66 -12.99 3.02
CA PHE A 48 -2.87 -13.21 4.22
C PHE A 48 -3.63 -14.01 5.28
N GLU A 49 -4.88 -13.64 5.57
CA GLU A 49 -5.74 -14.37 6.51
C GLU A 49 -6.01 -15.82 6.06
N LYS A 50 -6.01 -16.07 4.74
CA LYS A 50 -6.12 -17.41 4.15
C LYS A 50 -4.80 -18.19 4.11
N LYS A 51 -3.70 -17.60 4.59
CA LYS A 51 -2.32 -18.14 4.51
C LYS A 51 -1.82 -18.34 3.08
N ASP A 52 -2.42 -17.68 2.10
CA ASP A 52 -1.89 -17.60 0.74
C ASP A 52 -0.90 -16.43 0.65
N TYR A 53 0.31 -16.67 1.15
CA TYR A 53 1.33 -15.63 1.28
C TYR A 53 1.89 -15.18 -0.07
N PHE A 54 1.89 -16.03 -1.10
CA PHE A 54 2.37 -15.63 -2.42
C PHE A 54 1.45 -14.60 -3.06
N THR A 55 0.13 -14.86 -3.05
CA THR A 55 -0.85 -13.92 -3.57
C THR A 55 -0.89 -12.65 -2.72
N ALA A 56 -0.88 -12.78 -1.38
CA ALA A 56 -0.84 -11.62 -0.48
C ALA A 56 0.38 -10.73 -0.72
N PHE A 57 1.56 -11.33 -0.91
CA PHE A 57 2.80 -10.60 -1.21
C PHE A 57 2.72 -9.87 -2.55
N GLY A 58 2.17 -10.51 -3.60
CA GLY A 58 1.92 -9.86 -4.89
C GLY A 58 0.99 -8.66 -4.76
N CYS A 59 -0.13 -8.82 -4.05
CA CYS A 59 -1.10 -7.76 -3.84
C CYS A 59 -0.50 -6.55 -3.11
N ILE A 60 0.19 -6.76 -1.99
CA ILE A 60 0.72 -5.64 -1.20
C ILE A 60 1.84 -4.88 -1.93
N ASN A 61 2.68 -5.58 -2.69
CA ASN A 61 3.73 -4.93 -3.50
C ASN A 61 3.12 -4.05 -4.60
N TYR A 62 2.04 -4.52 -5.24
CA TYR A 62 1.35 -3.72 -6.25
C TYR A 62 0.66 -2.50 -5.63
N GLY A 63 0.03 -2.67 -4.45
CA GLY A 63 -0.53 -1.58 -3.67
C GLY A 63 0.51 -0.50 -3.34
N HIS A 64 1.66 -0.89 -2.81
CA HIS A 64 2.78 0.04 -2.56
C HIS A 64 3.25 0.73 -3.84
N GLY A 65 3.45 0.01 -4.94
CA GLY A 65 3.86 0.61 -6.21
C GLY A 65 2.91 1.72 -6.70
N LEU A 66 1.60 1.52 -6.53
CA LEU A 66 0.60 2.56 -6.83
C LEU A 66 0.70 3.75 -5.87
N LEU A 67 0.82 3.50 -4.56
CA LEU A 67 0.91 4.54 -3.54
C LEU A 67 2.19 5.39 -3.69
N ASP A 68 3.34 4.76 -3.90
CA ASP A 68 4.64 5.40 -4.13
C ASP A 68 4.63 6.31 -5.34
N SER A 69 4.03 5.84 -6.45
CA SER A 69 3.93 6.62 -7.67
C SER A 69 3.26 7.97 -7.40
N LEU A 70 2.26 8.00 -6.53
CA LEU A 70 1.55 9.23 -6.19
C LEU A 70 2.34 10.12 -5.25
N PHE A 71 3.04 9.58 -4.25
CA PHE A 71 3.92 10.39 -3.41
C PHE A 71 4.96 11.13 -4.25
N LYS A 72 5.59 10.42 -5.19
CA LYS A 72 6.61 10.97 -6.08
C LYS A 72 6.08 12.07 -7.00
N PHE A 73 4.85 11.95 -7.51
CA PHE A 73 4.34 12.91 -8.49
C PHE A 73 3.39 13.96 -7.92
N THR A 74 2.95 13.85 -6.66
CA THR A 74 1.92 14.74 -6.09
C THR A 74 2.25 15.32 -4.71
N VAL A 75 3.26 14.80 -4.00
CA VAL A 75 3.62 15.27 -2.65
C VAL A 75 5.07 15.73 -2.59
N ASP A 76 6.02 14.83 -2.86
CA ASP A 76 7.45 15.13 -2.87
C ASP A 76 8.19 14.19 -3.85
N PRO A 77 8.81 14.71 -4.93
CA PRO A 77 9.52 13.91 -5.93
C PRO A 77 10.76 13.16 -5.41
N ASN A 78 11.25 13.49 -4.22
CA ASN A 78 12.38 12.81 -3.59
C ASN A 78 11.96 11.81 -2.50
N GLN A 79 10.67 11.73 -2.16
CA GLN A 79 10.19 10.85 -1.10
C GLN A 79 9.97 9.43 -1.61
N LYS A 80 10.65 8.46 -0.99
CA LYS A 80 10.38 7.01 -1.14
C LYS A 80 9.67 6.50 0.11
N LEU A 81 8.69 5.62 -0.08
CA LEU A 81 7.94 4.99 1.01
C LEU A 81 8.62 3.75 1.57
#